data_AF-D5H6L1-F1
#
_entry.id   AF-D5H6L1-F1
#
_cell.length_a   1.000
_cell.length_b   1.000
_cell.length_c   1.000
_cell.angle_alpha   90.00
_cell.angle_beta   90.00
_cell.angle_gamma   90.00
#
_symmetry.space_group_name_H-M   'P 1'
#
loop_
_entity.id
_entity.type
_entity.pdbx_description
1 polymer ?
#
loop_
_entity_poly.entity_id
_entity_poly.type
_entity_poly.pdbx_seq_one_letter_code
_entity_poly.pdbx_strand_id
1 'polypeptide(L)'
;MEKFCNYCLRCILSVFITLERISTRTTSVILPRGKMDKQRTDSEFDSTNIEPEYTKSSGNVFKDLGFEDDKAENLKIRADLMISLRRFIKENGLTQEEAADLFGVSQPRISDLVNCKIEKFSIDTLVNMITKTGAEVDLKVDTSRQKRLTA
;
A
#
# COMPACT_ATOMS: atom_id res chain seq x y z
N MET A 1 -8.71 10.56 14.92
CA MET A 1 -8.58 10.39 13.46
C MET A 1 -7.16 9.91 13.10
N GLU A 2 -6.75 8.73 13.56
CA GLU A 2 -5.34 8.26 13.45
C GLU A 2 -5.16 6.92 12.70
N LYS A 3 -6.23 6.27 12.25
CA LYS A 3 -6.16 4.87 11.76
C LYS A 3 -6.34 4.68 10.25
N PHE A 4 -6.65 5.74 9.50
CA PHE A 4 -6.96 5.62 8.06
C PHE A 4 -5.73 5.39 7.15
N CYS A 5 -4.50 5.63 7.63
CA CYS A 5 -3.31 5.51 6.78
C CYS A 5 -2.83 4.06 6.55
N ASN A 6 -3.16 3.13 7.47
CA ASN A 6 -2.76 1.72 7.34
C ASN A 6 -3.66 0.88 6.41
N TYR A 7 -4.88 1.33 6.12
CA TYR A 7 -5.86 0.52 5.38
C TYR A 7 -5.81 0.69 3.85
N CYS A 8 -5.30 1.81 3.33
CA CYS A 8 -5.39 2.10 1.88
C CYS A 8 -4.25 1.48 1.04
N LEU A 9 -3.02 1.36 1.55
CA LEU A 9 -1.94 0.63 0.84
C LEU A 9 -2.14 -0.90 0.81
N ARG A 10 -3.00 -1.43 1.68
CA ARG A 10 -3.34 -2.86 1.74
C ARG A 10 -4.38 -3.25 0.67
N CYS A 11 -5.21 -2.31 0.20
CA CYS A 11 -6.17 -2.56 -0.87
C CYS A 11 -5.58 -2.40 -2.29
N ILE A 12 -4.67 -1.44 -2.53
CA ILE A 12 -4.06 -1.26 -3.86
C ILE A 12 -3.18 -2.47 -4.23
N LEU A 13 -2.61 -3.17 -3.24
CA LEU A 13 -1.77 -4.36 -3.46
C LEU A 13 -2.53 -5.68 -3.73
N SER A 14 -3.85 -5.77 -3.47
CA SER A 14 -4.61 -7.02 -3.68
C SER A 14 -5.03 -7.25 -5.14
N VAL A 15 -5.03 -6.22 -5.98
CA VAL A 15 -5.44 -6.37 -7.39
C VAL A 15 -4.27 -6.78 -8.29
N PHE A 16 -3.02 -6.52 -7.90
CA PHE A 16 -1.83 -6.79 -8.74
C PHE A 16 -1.02 -8.06 -8.40
N ILE A 17 -1.30 -8.76 -7.30
CA ILE A 17 -0.54 -9.98 -6.91
C ILE A 17 -1.28 -11.29 -7.27
N THR A 18 -2.54 -11.24 -7.72
CA THR A 18 -3.38 -12.43 -7.89
C THR A 18 -3.36 -13.04 -9.30
N LEU A 19 -2.48 -12.58 -10.21
CA LEU A 19 -2.45 -13.06 -11.61
C LEU A 19 -1.26 -13.94 -11.99
N GLU A 20 -0.50 -14.48 -11.04
CA GLU A 20 0.67 -15.33 -11.37
C GLU A 20 0.81 -16.66 -10.58
N ARG A 21 -0.26 -17.15 -9.91
CA ARG A 21 -0.23 -18.47 -9.27
C ARG A 21 -1.56 -19.22 -9.33
N ILE A 22 -1.90 -19.75 -10.51
CA ILE A 22 -2.76 -20.93 -10.61
C ILE A 22 -1.96 -22.03 -11.31
N SER A 23 -1.15 -22.75 -10.54
CA SER A 23 -0.69 -24.08 -10.93
C SER A 23 -0.31 -24.90 -9.70
N THR A 24 -1.03 -26.01 -9.57
CA THR A 24 -0.82 -27.20 -8.72
C THR A 24 -1.33 -27.22 -7.27
N ARG A 25 -2.05 -28.33 -7.03
CA ARG A 25 -2.27 -29.09 -5.78
C ARG A 25 -3.53 -28.79 -4.96
N THR A 26 -4.61 -29.36 -5.48
CA THR A 26 -5.53 -30.26 -4.78
C THR A 26 -4.85 -31.09 -3.68
N THR A 27 -5.25 -30.89 -2.43
CA THR A 27 -5.28 -31.95 -1.41
C THR A 27 -6.55 -31.80 -0.60
N SER A 28 -7.35 -32.86 -0.69
CA SER A 28 -8.60 -33.13 0.00
C SER A 28 -8.50 -33.01 1.52
N VAL A 29 -9.42 -32.26 2.14
CA VAL A 29 -9.85 -32.51 3.52
C VAL A 29 -11.35 -32.77 3.48
N ILE A 30 -11.70 -34.01 3.80
CA ILE A 30 -13.06 -34.47 4.04
C ILE A 30 -13.46 -33.96 5.43
N LEU A 31 -14.56 -33.22 5.55
CA LEU A 31 -15.23 -32.92 6.82
C LEU A 31 -16.60 -33.62 6.87
N PRO A 32 -17.03 -34.12 8.05
CA PRO A 32 -18.19 -34.99 8.19
C PRO A 32 -19.51 -34.24 8.02
N ARG A 33 -20.51 -34.95 7.48
CA ARG A 33 -21.90 -34.48 7.25
C ARG A 33 -22.62 -34.25 8.58
N GLY A 34 -22.71 -32.99 9.02
CA GLY A 34 -23.73 -32.53 9.96
C GLY A 34 -25.06 -32.32 9.24
N LYS A 35 -26.15 -32.92 9.74
CA LYS A 35 -27.52 -32.64 9.28
C LYS A 35 -27.89 -31.23 9.77
N MET A 36 -28.30 -30.35 8.87
CA MET A 36 -28.78 -29.01 9.24
C MET A 36 -30.21 -28.83 8.74
N ASP A 37 -31.07 -28.49 9.68
CA ASP A 37 -32.51 -28.36 9.53
C ASP A 37 -32.89 -27.29 8.51
N LYS A 38 -33.79 -27.68 7.62
CA LYS A 38 -34.33 -26.90 6.53
C LYS A 38 -35.41 -25.98 7.08
N GLN A 39 -35.03 -24.75 7.45
CA GLN A 39 -35.91 -23.57 7.41
C GLN A 39 -35.16 -22.31 7.85
N ARG A 40 -34.58 -21.60 6.89
CA ARG A 40 -34.52 -20.13 6.96
C ARG A 40 -34.74 -19.61 5.55
N THR A 41 -35.81 -18.84 5.43
CA THR A 41 -36.32 -18.23 4.21
C THR A 41 -35.22 -17.61 3.38
N ASP A 42 -35.11 -18.07 2.14
CA ASP A 42 -34.28 -17.49 1.09
C ASP A 42 -34.83 -16.10 0.77
N SER A 43 -34.36 -15.07 1.49
CA SER A 43 -34.41 -13.73 0.94
C SER A 43 -33.45 -13.73 -0.25
N GLU A 44 -34.03 -13.76 -1.43
CA GLU A 44 -33.38 -13.62 -2.72
C GLU A 44 -32.51 -12.34 -2.68
N PHE A 45 -31.24 -12.49 -2.33
CA PHE A 45 -30.27 -11.39 -2.37
C PHE A 45 -29.91 -11.22 -3.84
N ASP A 46 -30.73 -10.41 -4.52
CA ASP A 46 -30.49 -10.01 -5.90
C ASP A 46 -29.13 -9.32 -5.99
N SER A 47 -28.14 -10.10 -6.40
CA SER A 47 -26.75 -9.70 -6.52
C SER A 47 -26.50 -8.97 -7.84
N THR A 48 -27.54 -8.69 -8.65
CA THR A 48 -27.37 -8.27 -10.04
C THR A 48 -27.30 -6.76 -10.26
N ASN A 49 -27.48 -5.91 -9.24
CA ASN A 49 -27.43 -4.45 -9.43
C ASN A 49 -26.77 -3.68 -8.26
N ILE A 50 -25.57 -4.09 -7.85
CA ILE A 50 -24.66 -3.19 -7.14
C ILE A 50 -23.64 -2.70 -8.17
N GLU A 51 -24.02 -1.69 -8.95
CA GLU A 51 -23.04 -0.90 -9.71
C GLU A 51 -22.20 -0.15 -8.66
N PRO A 52 -20.90 -0.48 -8.49
CA PRO A 52 -20.09 0.23 -7.53
C PRO A 52 -19.89 1.67 -8.01
N GLU A 53 -20.48 2.63 -7.30
CA GLU A 53 -20.20 4.04 -7.52
C GLU A 53 -18.72 4.31 -7.19
N TYR A 54 -17.94 4.69 -8.21
CA TYR A 54 -16.51 4.95 -8.07
C TYR A 54 -16.21 6.42 -8.39
N THR A 55 -15.37 7.05 -7.56
CA THR A 55 -14.90 8.41 -7.79
C THR A 55 -13.55 8.37 -8.49
N LYS A 56 -13.41 9.14 -9.57
CA LYS A 56 -12.12 9.32 -10.26
C LYS A 56 -11.14 10.07 -9.36
N SER A 57 -9.95 9.51 -9.12
CA SER A 57 -8.91 10.14 -8.31
C SER A 57 -8.31 11.38 -8.98
N SER A 58 -7.94 12.37 -8.17
CA SER A 58 -7.19 13.56 -8.62
C SER A 58 -5.72 13.28 -8.98
N GLY A 59 -5.24 12.05 -8.74
CA GLY A 59 -3.83 11.68 -8.86
C GLY A 59 -3.03 11.86 -7.56
N ASN A 60 -3.63 12.42 -6.51
CA ASN A 60 -3.13 12.34 -5.14
C ASN A 60 -4.26 11.87 -4.21
N VAL A 61 -4.24 10.58 -3.85
CA VAL A 61 -5.25 9.97 -2.98
C VAL A 61 -5.33 10.65 -1.60
N PHE A 62 -4.25 11.24 -1.11
CA PHE A 62 -4.29 11.96 0.17
C PHE A 62 -5.09 13.26 0.06
N LYS A 63 -5.08 13.93 -1.09
CA LYS A 63 -5.98 15.07 -1.33
C LYS A 63 -7.43 14.61 -1.43
N ASP A 64 -7.66 13.50 -2.14
CA ASP A 64 -9.00 12.91 -2.29
C ASP A 64 -9.60 12.51 -0.93
N LEU A 65 -8.75 12.15 0.04
CA LEU A 65 -9.13 11.81 1.42
C LEU A 65 -9.25 13.03 2.36
N GLY A 66 -9.09 14.25 1.85
CA GLY A 66 -9.26 15.49 2.63
C GLY A 66 -8.07 15.89 3.50
N PHE A 67 -6.85 15.44 3.19
CA PHE A 67 -5.66 15.97 3.83
C PHE A 67 -5.30 17.34 3.25
N GLU A 68 -4.78 18.23 4.10
CA GLU A 68 -4.22 19.53 3.68
C GLU A 68 -3.17 19.37 2.59
N ASP A 69 -3.07 20.35 1.69
CA ASP A 69 -2.24 20.29 0.48
C ASP A 69 -0.77 19.93 0.77
N ASP A 70 -0.18 20.54 1.80
CA ASP A 70 1.20 20.30 2.23
C ASP A 70 1.39 18.88 2.77
N LYS A 71 0.48 18.42 3.63
CA LYS A 71 0.51 17.09 4.23
C LYS A 71 0.25 16.01 3.19
N ALA A 72 -0.67 16.24 2.27
CA ALA A 72 -1.01 15.33 1.19
C ALA A 72 0.18 15.11 0.24
N GLU A 73 0.92 16.17 -0.11
CA GLU A 73 2.11 16.01 -0.96
C GLU A 73 3.24 15.28 -0.21
N ASN A 74 3.45 15.61 1.06
CA ASN A 74 4.43 14.91 1.90
C ASN A 74 4.11 13.42 2.08
N LEU A 75 2.83 13.05 2.21
CA LEU A 75 2.40 11.66 2.33
C LEU A 75 2.54 10.92 1.00
N LYS A 76 2.22 11.57 -0.12
CA LYS A 76 2.41 11.00 -1.45
C LYS A 76 3.87 10.64 -1.72
N ILE A 77 4.78 11.60 -1.54
CA ILE A 77 6.22 11.36 -1.75
C ILE A 77 6.72 10.23 -0.85
N ARG A 78 6.37 10.24 0.44
CA ARG A 78 6.77 9.16 1.36
C ARG A 78 6.23 7.80 0.94
N ALA A 79 4.97 7.73 0.49
CA ALA A 79 4.37 6.50 0.02
C ALA A 79 5.11 5.95 -1.21
N ASP A 80 5.43 6.79 -2.19
CA ASP A 80 6.13 6.39 -3.42
C ASP A 80 7.54 5.83 -3.11
N LEU A 81 8.27 6.48 -2.20
CA LEU A 81 9.60 6.02 -1.76
C LEU A 81 9.50 4.70 -0.99
N MET A 82 8.53 4.55 -0.08
CA MET A 82 8.32 3.31 0.68
C MET A 82 7.91 2.14 -0.22
N ILE A 83 7.06 2.38 -1.22
CA ILE A 83 6.67 1.37 -2.20
C ILE A 83 7.91 0.89 -2.97
N SER A 84 8.78 1.82 -3.38
CA SER A 84 10.01 1.51 -4.11
C SER A 84 10.97 0.66 -3.27
N LEU A 85 11.20 1.02 -2.01
CA LEU A 85 12.03 0.24 -1.09
C LEU A 85 11.45 -1.15 -0.80
N ARG A 86 10.14 -1.23 -0.58
CA ARG A 86 9.47 -2.52 -0.34
C ARG A 86 9.55 -3.43 -1.56
N ARG A 87 9.41 -2.86 -2.77
CA ARG A 87 9.59 -3.59 -4.02
C ARG A 87 11.01 -4.14 -4.14
N PHE A 88 12.01 -3.31 -3.87
CA PHE A 88 13.42 -3.74 -3.88
C PHE A 88 13.69 -4.90 -2.91
N ILE A 89 13.20 -4.82 -1.66
CA ILE A 89 13.35 -5.90 -0.66
C ILE A 89 12.72 -7.20 -1.18
N LYS A 90 11.51 -7.10 -1.77
CA LYS A 90 10.76 -8.26 -2.28
C LYS A 90 11.43 -8.89 -3.49
N GLU A 91 11.88 -8.09 -4.46
CA GLU A 91 12.49 -8.55 -5.71
C GLU A 91 13.84 -9.22 -5.48
N ASN A 92 14.60 -8.77 -4.48
CA ASN A 92 15.86 -9.37 -4.09
C ASN A 92 15.70 -10.52 -3.08
N GLY A 93 14.46 -10.85 -2.67
CA GLY A 93 14.19 -11.96 -1.74
C GLY A 93 14.78 -11.75 -0.34
N LEU A 94 15.03 -10.51 0.07
CA LEU A 94 15.71 -10.21 1.32
C LEU A 94 14.80 -10.49 2.52
N THR A 95 15.35 -11.16 3.53
CA THR A 95 14.76 -11.21 4.87
C THR A 95 14.82 -9.84 5.54
N GLN A 96 14.07 -9.67 6.63
CA GLN A 96 14.11 -8.40 7.37
C GLN A 96 15.48 -8.15 8.02
N GLU A 97 16.25 -9.19 8.32
CA GLU A 97 17.60 -9.09 8.89
C GLU A 97 18.60 -8.66 7.84
N GLU A 98 18.62 -9.32 6.68
CA GLU A 98 19.50 -8.94 5.57
C GLU A 98 19.22 -7.51 5.08
N ALA A 99 17.94 -7.12 5.01
CA ALA A 99 17.57 -5.75 4.70
C ALA A 99 18.03 -4.76 5.79
N ALA A 100 17.98 -5.14 7.07
CA ALA A 100 18.44 -4.30 8.16
C ALA A 100 19.95 -4.02 8.04
N ASP A 101 20.72 -5.06 7.73
CA ASP A 101 22.16 -4.96 7.48
C ASP A 101 22.47 -4.10 6.25
N LEU A 102 21.80 -4.35 5.13
CA LEU A 102 21.97 -3.57 3.89
C LEU A 102 21.66 -2.08 4.10
N PHE A 103 20.53 -1.78 4.74
CA PHE A 103 20.11 -0.41 5.00
C PHE A 103 20.79 0.21 6.22
N GLY A 104 21.59 -0.53 6.98
CA GLY A 104 22.26 -0.07 8.20
C GLY A 104 21.29 0.49 9.25
N VAL A 105 20.15 -0.18 9.43
CA VAL A 105 19.11 0.18 10.41
C VAL A 105 18.74 -1.03 11.25
N SER A 106 17.92 -0.86 12.29
CA SER A 106 17.46 -2.00 13.09
C SER A 106 16.41 -2.85 12.35
N GLN A 107 16.34 -4.14 12.63
CA GLN A 107 15.29 -5.03 12.10
C GLN A 107 13.86 -4.53 12.41
N PRO A 108 13.52 -4.01 13.61
CA PRO A 108 12.21 -3.39 13.84
C PRO A 108 11.92 -2.21 12.93
N ARG A 109 12.94 -1.45 12.52
CA ARG A 109 12.79 -0.36 11.56
C ARG A 109 12.42 -0.90 10.17
N ILE A 110 13.03 -2.01 9.75
CA ILE A 110 12.64 -2.70 8.51
C ILE A 110 11.21 -3.24 8.62
N SER A 111 10.84 -3.81 9.76
CA SER A 111 9.46 -4.26 9.99
C SER A 111 8.47 -3.10 9.87
N ASP A 112 8.77 -1.92 10.43
CA ASP A 112 7.95 -0.71 10.28
C ASP A 112 7.86 -0.27 8.80
N LEU A 113 8.95 -0.38 8.02
CA LEU A 113 8.98 -0.06 6.59
C LEU A 113 8.11 -1.03 5.77
N VAL A 114 8.30 -2.34 5.96
CA VAL A 114 7.56 -3.39 5.23
C VAL A 114 6.06 -3.34 5.54
N ASN A 115 5.71 -2.98 6.78
CA ASN A 115 4.32 -2.76 7.20
C ASN A 115 3.79 -1.36 6.83
N CYS A 116 4.53 -0.56 6.06
CA CYS A 116 4.15 0.76 5.59
C CYS A 116 3.70 1.73 6.69
N LYS A 117 4.37 1.75 7.85
CA LYS A 117 4.14 2.73 8.93
C LYS A 117 4.70 4.11 8.56
N ILE A 118 4.07 4.76 7.60
CA ILE A 118 4.51 5.98 6.92
C ILE A 118 4.76 7.16 7.88
N GLU A 119 4.04 7.21 8.99
CA GLU A 119 4.19 8.23 10.03
C GLU A 119 5.55 8.18 10.73
N LYS A 120 6.24 7.02 10.68
CA LYS A 120 7.54 6.83 11.34
C LYS A 120 8.73 7.24 10.48
N PHE A 121 8.52 7.58 9.21
CA PHE A 121 9.58 7.87 8.26
C PHE A 121 9.47 9.30 7.74
N SER A 122 10.60 10.01 7.76
CA SER A 122 10.77 11.26 7.03
C SER A 122 11.16 10.96 5.58
N ILE A 123 10.94 11.93 4.68
CA ILE A 123 11.40 11.83 3.28
C ILE A 123 12.91 11.62 3.22
N ASP A 124 13.66 12.42 3.98
CA ASP A 124 15.13 12.33 4.06
C ASP A 124 15.62 10.92 4.41
N THR A 125 15.03 10.28 5.43
CA THR A 125 15.40 8.91 5.79
C THR A 125 15.12 7.94 4.64
N LEU A 126 13.98 8.08 3.95
CA LEU A 126 13.63 7.19 2.85
C LEU A 126 14.56 7.39 1.65
N VAL A 127 14.94 8.63 1.34
CA VAL A 127 15.93 8.94 0.30
C VAL A 127 17.27 8.29 0.62
N ASN A 128 17.76 8.44 1.86
CA ASN A 128 19.01 7.82 2.31
C ASN A 128 18.98 6.28 2.25
N MET A 129 17.81 5.67 2.46
CA MET A 129 17.63 4.23 2.28
C MET A 129 17.64 3.84 0.80
N ILE A 130 17.00 4.61 -0.09
CA ILE A 130 16.99 4.32 -1.53
C ILE A 130 18.39 4.40 -2.12
N THR A 131 19.21 5.37 -1.72
CA THR A 131 20.59 5.47 -2.22
C THR A 131 21.42 4.23 -1.90
N LYS A 132 21.09 3.50 -0.82
CA LYS A 132 21.76 2.22 -0.48
C LYS A 132 21.37 1.07 -1.40
N THR A 133 20.29 1.19 -2.16
CA THR A 133 19.94 0.21 -3.20
C THR A 133 20.67 0.48 -4.52
N GLY A 134 21.49 1.53 -4.60
CA GLY A 134 22.14 1.98 -5.84
C GLY A 134 21.22 2.76 -6.78
N ALA A 135 19.99 3.07 -6.35
CA ALA A 135 19.05 3.88 -7.11
C ALA A 135 19.21 5.38 -6.80
N GLU A 136 18.78 6.21 -7.75
CA GLU A 136 18.73 7.67 -7.62
C GLU A 136 17.27 8.13 -7.52
N VAL A 137 17.04 9.23 -6.79
CA VAL A 137 15.72 9.84 -6.64
C VAL A 137 15.65 11.12 -7.48
N ASP A 138 14.73 11.14 -8.44
CA ASP A 138 14.39 12.35 -9.20
C ASP A 138 13.07 12.96 -8.68
N LEU A 139 13.07 14.27 -8.43
CA LEU A 139 11.91 15.02 -7.95
C LEU A 139 11.50 16.08 -8.97
N LYS A 140 10.33 15.89 -9.56
CA LYS A 140 9.74 16.86 -10.48
C LYS A 140 8.71 17.75 -9.77
N VAL A 141 8.96 19.06 -9.78
CA VAL A 141 8.02 20.06 -9.28
C VAL A 141 7.21 20.65 -10.44
N ASP A 142 5.89 20.59 -10.33
CA ASP A 142 4.96 21.20 -11.28
C ASP A 142 4.62 22.64 -10.86
N THR A 143 5.20 23.61 -11.56
CA THR A 143 5.03 25.05 -11.27
C THR A 143 3.76 25.66 -11.86
N SER A 144 2.95 24.90 -12.60
CA SER A 144 1.71 25.41 -13.22
C SER A 144 0.69 25.95 -12.21
N ARG A 145 0.78 25.49 -10.95
CA ARG A 145 -0.10 25.86 -9.83
C ARG A 145 0.53 26.84 -8.83
N GLN A 146 1.71 27.37 -9.14
CA GLN A 146 2.44 28.23 -8.21
C GLN A 146 1.73 29.59 -8.04
N LYS A 147 1.42 29.95 -6.79
CA LYS A 147 0.85 31.26 -6.46
C LYS A 147 1.87 32.34 -6.84
N ARG A 148 1.47 33.28 -7.70
CA ARG A 148 2.28 34.47 -7.99
C ARG A 148 2.19 35.42 -6.80
N LEU A 149 3.33 35.80 -6.22
CA LEU A 149 3.40 36.90 -5.26
C LEU A 149 3.04 38.18 -6.02
N THR A 150 1.95 38.83 -5.62
CA THR A 150 1.64 40.19 -6.04
C THR A 150 2.26 41.12 -5.01
N ALA A 151 3.09 42.05 -5.47
CA ALA A 151 3.77 43.05 -4.64
C ALA A 151 2.82 44.17 -4.24
#